data_AF-A0A2D7H1G4-F1
#
_entry.id   AF-A0A2D7H1G4-F1
#
_cell.length_a   1.000
_cell.length_b   1.000
_cell.length_c   1.000
_cell.angle_alpha   90.00
_cell.angle_beta   90.00
_cell.angle_gamma   90.00
#
_symmetry.space_group_name_H-M   'P 1'
#
loop_
_entity.id
_entity.type
_entity.pdbx_description
1 polymer ?
#
loop_
_entity_poly.entity_id
_entity_poly.type
_entity_poly.pdbx_seq_one_letter_code
_entity_poly.pdbx_strand_id
1 'polypeptide(L)'
;MDTLLRIAHKAKIRLQLNATVFHCIRWCLLASIVLFLLAVIDRVGIAPILHWNSIWIGAACAAGILFIAQWNAYSFSLVQAGAEIDLRMKLDERVSSALSVEPGTPYADVVLSDALDIVKKKQVRSSVPRFFPILAPANSYWVVGFVLATLFVLWTPQWGMFQGEDKSGMQALISSDRENIEASIDSVLEQLQYDEELSEALEEELNDLSSLAANSKTDPEKMRRDALRKMTDMQKRLEEMLQGEDSLAFEEILRRLQGLKLPKTGDTLPMIAAMKNGNMSKAKKEFEKLQEKMDSEELSKEEREELTKQLEALGEQFEKLAKSDEALASALSAAGLNGALAKNTDAAMKAIKNAENLNDAQKKKLLELLKAQQTAKKNCQNMGKGCKQCAGGKDGGSAATSELEKMEAMQAFKTKAEMAKSACQTAGAGMCNKPGSGLTGGQGEGNGGVNATKETDATLVGERTPVSTLEGTIIAKQLFEGGLLTSGESTSAIKETVLAQRRDSEQAITDEEVPRRYHDLLRHYFGQLEEMTKPFQNDEFESDD
;
A
#
# COMPACT_ATOMS: atom_id res chain seq x y z
N MET A 1 -29.46 78.69 -0.17
CA MET A 1 -29.48 77.76 0.98
C MET A 1 -29.05 76.35 0.57
N ASP A 2 -29.64 75.76 -0.47
CA ASP A 2 -29.38 74.38 -0.95
C ASP A 2 -27.91 74.05 -1.20
N THR A 3 -27.14 74.99 -1.75
CA THR A 3 -25.70 74.81 -2.00
C THR A 3 -24.90 74.67 -0.71
N LEU A 4 -25.23 75.44 0.34
CA LEU A 4 -24.59 75.34 1.65
C LEU A 4 -24.99 74.04 2.35
N LEU A 5 -26.27 73.65 2.28
CA LEU A 5 -26.76 72.38 2.82
C LEU A 5 -26.07 71.17 2.16
N ARG A 6 -25.87 71.17 0.84
CA ARG A 6 -25.14 70.09 0.14
C ARG A 6 -23.67 70.02 0.55
N ILE A 7 -23.03 71.16 0.77
CA ILE A 7 -21.63 71.23 1.22
C ILE A 7 -21.51 70.72 2.65
N ALA A 8 -22.39 71.19 3.55
CA ALA A 8 -22.47 70.75 4.94
C ALA A 8 -22.79 69.25 5.05
N HIS A 9 -23.71 68.73 4.23
CA HIS A 9 -24.03 67.31 4.19
C HIS A 9 -22.85 66.45 3.72
N LYS A 10 -22.12 66.91 2.70
CA LYS A 10 -20.91 66.22 2.21
C LYS A 10 -19.79 66.22 3.25
N ALA A 11 -19.62 67.30 4.00
CA ALA A 11 -18.65 67.38 5.09
C ALA A 11 -19.09 66.51 6.28
N LYS A 12 -20.38 66.55 6.65
CA LYS A 12 -20.99 65.69 7.68
C LYS A 12 -20.73 64.22 7.40
N ILE A 13 -21.04 63.73 6.20
CA ILE A 13 -20.81 62.33 5.82
C ILE A 13 -19.33 61.96 5.93
N ARG A 14 -18.41 62.85 5.54
CA ARG A 14 -16.96 62.59 5.64
C ARG A 14 -16.44 62.59 7.08
N LEU A 15 -16.97 63.48 7.93
CA LEU A 15 -16.65 63.51 9.35
C LEU A 15 -17.17 62.26 10.06
N GLN A 16 -18.41 61.88 9.77
CA GLN A 16 -19.00 60.62 10.22
C GLN A 16 -18.15 59.43 9.79
N LEU A 17 -17.81 59.35 8.50
CA LEU A 17 -16.99 58.26 7.96
C LEU A 17 -15.61 58.19 8.63
N ASN A 18 -14.95 59.33 8.85
CA ASN A 18 -13.65 59.32 9.52
C ASN A 18 -13.75 58.86 10.99
N ALA A 19 -14.76 59.34 11.73
CA ALA A 19 -14.98 58.93 13.10
C ALA A 19 -15.36 57.45 13.21
N THR A 20 -16.21 56.95 12.32
CA THR A 20 -16.65 55.55 12.32
C THR A 20 -15.53 54.61 11.91
N VAL A 21 -14.73 54.97 10.90
CA VAL A 21 -13.55 54.20 10.49
C VAL A 21 -12.52 54.11 11.62
N PHE A 22 -12.26 55.21 12.35
CA PHE A 22 -11.31 55.21 13.45
C PHE A 22 -11.74 54.27 14.59
N HIS A 23 -13.01 54.31 14.99
CA HIS A 23 -13.53 53.44 16.06
C HIS A 23 -13.68 51.99 15.59
N CYS A 24 -14.14 51.78 14.36
CA CYS A 24 -14.27 50.45 13.77
C CYS A 24 -12.90 49.75 13.71
N ILE A 25 -11.84 50.45 13.28
CA ILE A 25 -10.49 49.86 13.22
C ILE A 25 -9.97 49.48 14.62
N ARG A 26 -10.27 50.25 15.67
CA ARG A 26 -9.88 49.90 17.05
C ARG A 26 -10.59 48.63 17.53
N TRP A 27 -11.88 48.48 17.24
CA TRP A 27 -12.64 47.26 17.58
C TRP A 27 -12.21 46.06 16.73
N CYS A 28 -11.95 46.25 15.44
CA CYS A 28 -11.40 45.22 14.56
C CYS A 28 -10.01 44.76 15.01
N LEU A 29 -9.16 45.66 15.52
CA LEU A 29 -7.87 45.31 16.08
C LEU A 29 -8.01 44.40 17.31
N LEU A 30 -8.87 44.77 18.26
CA LEU A 30 -9.16 43.91 19.42
C LEU A 30 -9.71 42.54 19.00
N ALA A 31 -10.65 42.51 18.05
CA ALA A 31 -11.20 41.26 17.53
C ALA A 31 -10.13 40.40 16.83
N SER A 32 -9.24 41.01 16.05
CA SER A 32 -8.15 40.29 15.35
C SER A 32 -7.14 39.67 16.32
N ILE A 33 -6.85 40.35 17.44
CA ILE A 33 -6.00 39.81 18.51
C ILE A 33 -6.69 38.62 19.19
N VAL A 34 -7.99 38.73 19.49
CA VAL A 34 -8.76 37.62 20.09
C VAL A 34 -8.82 36.42 19.15
N LEU A 35 -9.06 36.63 17.86
CA LEU A 35 -9.04 35.57 16.84
C LEU A 35 -7.66 34.91 16.72
N PHE A 36 -6.58 35.69 16.81
CA PHE A 36 -5.22 35.15 16.84
C PHE A 36 -4.96 34.28 18.07
N LEU A 37 -5.37 34.73 19.26
CA LEU A 37 -5.25 33.93 20.47
C LEU A 37 -6.07 32.64 20.39
N LEU A 38 -7.29 32.69 19.86
CA LEU A 38 -8.10 31.49 19.63
C LEU A 38 -7.45 30.55 18.61
N ALA A 39 -6.81 31.08 17.56
CA ALA A 39 -6.07 30.28 16.59
C ALA A 39 -4.88 29.56 17.21
N VAL A 40 -4.13 30.26 18.08
CA VAL A 40 -3.03 29.67 18.82
C VAL A 40 -3.55 28.61 19.80
N ILE A 41 -4.63 28.88 20.54
CA ILE A 41 -5.21 27.91 21.49
C ILE A 41 -5.73 26.66 20.79
N ASP A 42 -6.44 26.81 19.66
CA ASP A 42 -6.91 25.68 18.84
C ASP A 42 -5.74 24.84 18.31
N ARG A 43 -4.63 25.49 17.92
CA ARG A 43 -3.43 24.82 17.38
C ARG A 43 -2.50 24.22 18.42
N VAL A 44 -2.66 24.63 19.67
CA VAL A 44 -1.97 24.03 20.80
C VAL A 44 -2.63 22.70 21.22
N GLY A 45 -3.88 22.46 20.83
CA GLY A 45 -4.61 21.20 21.03
C GLY A 45 -4.29 20.10 19.99
N ILE A 46 -4.89 18.91 20.17
CA ILE A 46 -4.67 17.74 19.28
C ILE A 46 -5.71 17.67 18.15
N ALA A 47 -6.92 18.13 18.42
CA ALA A 47 -8.00 18.18 17.44
C ALA A 47 -8.44 19.63 17.25
N PRO A 48 -8.80 20.05 16.01
CA PRO A 48 -9.47 21.31 15.81
C PRO A 48 -10.81 21.27 16.55
N ILE A 49 -10.89 21.99 17.67
CA ILE A 49 -12.10 22.08 18.49
C ILE A 49 -13.11 22.97 17.77
N LEU A 50 -12.60 23.89 16.95
CA LEU A 50 -13.37 24.95 16.34
C LEU A 50 -13.54 24.76 14.83
N HIS A 51 -14.79 24.78 14.38
CA HIS A 51 -15.13 24.89 12.96
C HIS A 51 -14.84 26.33 12.48
N TRP A 52 -13.63 26.55 11.96
CA TRP A 52 -13.13 27.86 11.52
C TRP A 52 -14.03 28.59 10.52
N ASN A 53 -14.76 27.87 9.65
CA ASN A 53 -15.69 28.48 8.71
C ASN A 53 -16.82 29.26 9.41
N SER A 54 -17.37 28.70 10.49
CA SER A 54 -18.44 29.35 11.27
C SER A 54 -17.93 30.59 11.99
N ILE A 55 -16.67 30.56 12.45
CA ILE A 55 -16.04 31.69 13.13
C ILE A 55 -15.80 32.84 12.16
N TRP A 56 -15.32 32.59 10.95
CA TRP A 56 -15.13 33.64 9.94
C TRP A 56 -16.45 34.29 9.53
N ILE A 57 -17.51 33.50 9.35
CA ILE A 57 -18.86 34.01 9.05
C ILE A 57 -19.38 34.85 10.23
N GLY A 58 -19.23 34.36 11.46
CA GLY A 58 -19.63 35.08 12.67
C GLY A 58 -18.87 36.40 12.85
N ALA A 59 -17.55 36.41 12.61
CA ALA A 59 -16.71 37.60 12.70
C ALA A 59 -17.09 38.66 11.64
N ALA A 60 -17.39 38.24 10.41
CA ALA A 60 -17.84 39.14 9.36
C ALA A 60 -19.19 39.80 9.71
N CYS A 61 -20.15 39.02 10.21
CA CYS A 61 -21.44 39.53 10.67
C CYS A 61 -21.28 40.52 11.83
N ALA A 62 -20.43 40.18 12.83
CA ALA A 62 -20.16 41.06 13.97
C ALA A 62 -19.52 42.39 13.55
N ALA A 63 -18.57 42.36 12.60
CA ALA A 63 -17.95 43.56 12.06
C ALA A 63 -18.97 44.47 11.35
N GLY A 64 -19.90 43.91 10.59
CA GLY A 64 -20.99 44.65 9.95
C GLY A 64 -21.93 45.32 10.95
N ILE A 65 -22.33 44.60 12.00
CA ILE A 65 -23.19 45.14 13.07
C ILE A 65 -22.48 46.27 13.82
N LEU A 66 -21.19 46.09 14.15
CA LEU A 66 -20.39 47.13 14.80
C LEU A 66 -20.27 48.36 13.91
N PHE A 67 -20.05 48.20 12.60
CA PHE A 67 -20.00 49.34 11.69
C PHE A 67 -21.31 50.13 11.69
N ILE A 68 -22.45 49.45 11.59
CA ILE A 68 -23.78 50.09 11.62
C ILE A 68 -24.05 50.77 12.98
N ALA A 69 -23.70 50.11 14.08
CA ALA A 69 -23.87 50.65 15.42
C ALA A 69 -23.03 51.93 15.63
N GLN A 70 -21.76 51.90 15.21
CA GLN A 70 -20.88 53.08 15.29
C GLN A 70 -21.34 54.19 14.34
N TRP A 71 -21.87 53.85 13.17
CA TRP A 71 -22.44 54.82 12.23
C TRP A 71 -23.64 55.57 12.83
N ASN A 72 -24.51 54.86 13.54
CA ASN A 72 -25.67 55.45 14.19
C ASN A 72 -25.28 56.24 15.46
N ALA A 73 -24.28 55.77 16.21
CA ALA A 73 -23.82 56.44 17.43
C ALA A 73 -23.15 57.80 17.16
N TYR A 74 -22.35 57.92 16.09
CA TYR A 74 -21.60 59.13 15.77
C TYR A 74 -22.34 60.04 14.76
N SER A 75 -23.60 60.35 15.04
CA SER A 75 -24.35 61.30 14.21
C SER A 75 -23.98 62.76 14.52
N PHE A 76 -23.45 63.48 13.52
CA PHE A 76 -23.14 64.92 13.65
C PHE A 76 -24.33 65.77 13.21
N SER A 77 -24.58 66.88 13.90
CA SER A 77 -25.57 67.87 13.46
C SER A 77 -25.03 68.67 12.26
N LEU A 78 -25.93 69.24 11.44
CA LEU A 78 -25.53 70.05 10.28
C LEU A 78 -24.79 71.33 10.69
N VAL A 79 -25.16 71.92 11.82
CA VAL A 79 -24.52 73.13 12.37
C VAL A 79 -23.10 72.82 12.86
N GLN A 80 -22.88 71.68 13.51
CA GLN A 80 -21.56 71.23 13.96
C GLN A 80 -20.64 70.93 12.77
N ALA A 81 -21.17 70.32 11.70
CA ALA A 81 -20.42 70.15 10.46
C ALA A 81 -20.07 71.51 9.81
N GLY A 82 -20.96 72.50 9.89
CA GLY A 82 -20.70 73.87 9.45
C GLY A 82 -19.56 74.53 10.23
N ALA A 83 -19.58 74.44 11.56
CA ALA A 83 -18.53 74.97 12.43
C ALA A 83 -17.16 74.33 12.16
N GLU A 84 -17.13 73.01 11.91
CA GLU A 84 -15.90 72.28 11.62
C GLU A 84 -15.31 72.67 10.24
N ILE A 85 -16.16 73.00 9.26
CA ILE A 85 -15.74 73.55 7.96
C ILE A 85 -15.13 74.95 8.16
N ASP A 86 -15.80 75.80 8.95
CA ASP A 86 -15.35 77.17 9.18
C ASP A 86 -13.99 77.21 9.88
N LEU A 87 -13.79 76.32 10.88
CA LEU A 87 -12.53 76.20 11.61
C LEU A 87 -11.39 75.73 10.70
N ARG A 88 -11.61 74.67 9.91
CA ARG A 88 -10.56 74.07 9.07
C ARG A 88 -10.22 74.91 7.84
N MET A 89 -11.18 75.66 7.32
CA MET A 89 -10.99 76.52 6.14
C MET A 89 -10.79 78.01 6.48
N LYS A 90 -10.77 78.36 7.78
CA LYS A 90 -10.67 79.73 8.29
C LYS A 90 -11.68 80.66 7.61
N LEU A 91 -12.96 80.36 7.79
CA LEU A 91 -14.09 81.09 7.20
C LEU A 91 -14.81 81.97 8.23
N ASP A 92 -14.26 82.12 9.44
CA ASP A 92 -14.75 83.02 10.49
C ASP A 92 -16.26 82.83 10.79
N GLU A 93 -16.66 81.59 11.07
CA GLU A 93 -18.02 81.15 11.47
C GLU A 93 -19.16 81.38 10.45
N ARG A 94 -18.85 81.89 9.25
CA ARG A 94 -19.88 82.30 8.27
C ARG A 94 -20.78 81.17 7.77
N VAL A 95 -20.27 79.95 7.61
CA VAL A 95 -21.09 78.81 7.17
C VAL A 95 -21.96 78.30 8.32
N SER A 96 -21.44 78.28 9.54
CA SER A 96 -22.17 77.86 10.74
C SER A 96 -23.29 78.85 11.09
N SER A 97 -23.03 80.17 11.02
CA SER A 97 -24.03 81.22 11.20
C SER A 97 -25.11 81.17 10.12
N ALA A 98 -24.73 80.96 8.86
CA ALA A 98 -25.71 80.84 7.77
C ALA A 98 -26.61 79.59 7.88
N LEU A 99 -26.18 78.55 8.62
CA LEU A 99 -26.96 77.33 8.86
C LEU A 99 -27.81 77.40 10.15
N SER A 100 -27.50 78.33 11.07
CA SER A 100 -28.22 78.49 12.33
C SER A 100 -29.35 79.53 12.27
N VAL A 101 -29.39 80.38 11.23
CA VAL A 101 -30.38 81.46 11.10
C VAL A 101 -31.68 80.94 10.49
N GLU A 102 -32.83 81.37 11.05
CA GLU A 102 -34.16 81.04 10.54
C GLU A 102 -34.47 81.76 9.21
N PRO A 103 -34.99 81.04 8.20
CA PRO A 103 -35.31 81.62 6.90
C PRO A 103 -36.47 82.63 7.00
N GLY A 104 -36.37 83.74 6.26
CA GLY A 104 -37.44 84.74 6.12
C GLY A 104 -37.22 86.06 6.85
N THR A 105 -36.10 86.24 7.54
CA THR A 105 -35.71 87.55 8.10
C THR A 105 -34.77 88.29 7.13
N PRO A 106 -34.84 89.63 7.03
CA PRO A 106 -33.89 90.41 6.21
C PRO A 106 -32.42 90.20 6.61
N TYR A 107 -32.17 89.87 7.88
CA TYR A 107 -30.86 89.48 8.38
C TYR A 107 -30.38 88.14 7.79
N ALA A 108 -31.28 87.17 7.65
CA ALA A 108 -30.97 85.86 7.07
C ALA A 108 -30.47 85.98 5.62
N ASP A 109 -31.08 86.85 4.81
CA ASP A 109 -30.71 87.01 3.40
C ASP A 109 -29.30 87.63 3.24
N VAL A 110 -28.93 88.55 4.14
CA VAL A 110 -27.59 89.16 4.15
C VAL A 110 -26.52 88.15 4.58
N VAL A 111 -26.78 87.38 5.65
CA VAL A 111 -25.83 86.35 6.12
C VAL A 111 -25.68 85.22 5.09
N LEU A 112 -26.78 84.83 4.43
CA LEU A 112 -26.77 83.78 3.41
C LEU A 112 -26.01 84.22 2.15
N SER A 113 -26.19 85.47 1.70
CA SER A 113 -25.50 86.00 0.52
C SER A 113 -23.99 86.14 0.76
N ASP A 114 -23.59 86.69 1.91
CA ASP A 114 -22.18 86.80 2.31
C ASP A 114 -21.50 85.42 2.41
N ALA A 115 -22.16 84.44 3.05
CA ALA A 115 -21.66 83.07 3.13
C ALA A 115 -21.53 82.41 1.75
N LEU A 116 -22.49 82.62 0.84
CA LEU A 116 -22.45 82.07 -0.51
C LEU A 116 -21.34 82.66 -1.36
N ASP A 117 -21.09 83.96 -1.25
CA ASP A 117 -20.04 84.64 -2.03
C ASP A 117 -18.64 84.19 -1.60
N ILE A 118 -18.42 84.01 -0.30
CA ILE A 118 -17.15 83.50 0.22
C ILE A 118 -16.94 82.03 -0.13
N VAL A 119 -17.99 81.21 -0.06
CA VAL A 119 -17.95 79.79 -0.48
C VAL A 119 -17.61 79.65 -1.96
N LYS A 120 -18.15 80.53 -2.83
CA LYS A 120 -17.80 80.58 -4.26
C LYS A 120 -16.37 81.05 -4.46
N LYS A 121 -15.96 82.15 -3.81
CA LYS A 121 -14.63 82.77 -3.96
C LYS A 121 -13.50 81.83 -3.53
N LYS A 122 -13.64 81.14 -2.40
CA LYS A 122 -12.65 80.17 -1.90
C LYS A 122 -12.83 78.76 -2.47
N GLN A 123 -13.76 78.57 -3.42
CA GLN A 123 -14.09 77.28 -4.05
C GLN A 123 -14.27 76.14 -3.03
N VAL A 124 -14.90 76.43 -1.89
CA VAL A 124 -15.01 75.53 -0.72
C VAL A 124 -15.51 74.15 -1.12
N ARG A 125 -16.48 74.07 -2.02
CA ARG A 125 -17.05 72.81 -2.55
C ARG A 125 -16.00 71.86 -3.15
N SER A 126 -15.01 72.40 -3.84
CA SER A 126 -13.91 71.63 -4.47
C SER A 126 -12.81 71.28 -3.46
N SER A 127 -12.66 72.10 -2.42
CA SER A 127 -11.62 71.98 -1.38
C SER A 127 -12.01 71.06 -0.22
N VAL A 128 -13.32 70.78 -0.01
CA VAL A 128 -13.81 69.87 1.04
C VAL A 128 -13.06 68.52 1.07
N PRO A 129 -12.77 67.84 -0.06
CA PRO A 129 -12.02 66.59 -0.02
C PRO A 129 -10.57 66.69 0.43
N ARG A 130 -9.94 67.86 0.26
CA ARG A 130 -8.54 68.11 0.61
C ARG A 130 -8.38 68.40 2.10
N PHE A 131 -9.34 69.12 2.69
CA PHE A 131 -9.34 69.47 4.12
C PHE A 131 -10.00 68.40 5.01
N PHE A 132 -10.75 67.47 4.42
CA PHE A 132 -11.29 66.28 5.08
C PHE A 132 -10.80 65.01 4.36
N PRO A 133 -9.50 64.70 4.46
CA PRO A 133 -8.96 63.45 3.93
C PRO A 133 -9.47 62.27 4.78
N ILE A 134 -9.82 61.18 4.11
CA ILE A 134 -10.11 59.91 4.77
C ILE A 134 -8.75 59.27 5.03
N LEU A 135 -8.19 59.54 6.22
CA LEU A 135 -6.92 58.96 6.64
C LEU A 135 -7.24 57.68 7.42
N ALA A 136 -6.78 56.54 6.92
CA ALA A 136 -6.72 55.36 7.74
C ALA A 136 -5.71 55.62 8.89
N PRO A 137 -6.05 55.34 10.15
CA PRO A 137 -5.13 55.49 11.27
C PRO A 137 -3.90 54.59 11.06
N ALA A 138 -2.73 55.02 11.53
CA ALA A 138 -1.48 54.28 11.40
C ALA A 138 -1.54 52.84 11.96
N ASN A 139 -2.51 52.56 12.86
CA ASN A 139 -2.71 51.26 13.46
C ASN A 139 -3.46 50.26 12.55
N SER A 140 -3.90 50.67 11.35
CA SER A 140 -4.60 49.78 10.41
C SER A 140 -3.71 48.64 9.90
N TYR A 141 -2.41 48.87 9.77
CA TYR A 141 -1.45 47.84 9.35
C TYR A 141 -1.36 46.67 10.34
N TRP A 142 -1.57 46.93 11.64
CA TRP A 142 -1.59 45.87 12.67
C TRP A 142 -2.76 44.91 12.51
N VAL A 143 -3.93 45.41 12.07
CA VAL A 143 -5.10 44.54 11.80
C VAL A 143 -4.77 43.56 10.69
N VAL A 144 -4.15 44.04 9.61
CA VAL A 144 -3.69 43.18 8.50
C VAL A 144 -2.63 42.19 8.99
N GLY A 145 -1.68 42.65 9.81
CA GLY A 145 -0.64 41.80 10.40
C GLY A 145 -1.20 40.63 11.22
N PHE A 146 -2.16 40.89 12.11
CA PHE A 146 -2.79 39.83 12.92
C PHE A 146 -3.62 38.86 12.09
N VAL A 147 -4.32 39.34 11.06
CA VAL A 147 -5.08 38.48 10.14
C VAL A 147 -4.15 37.59 9.30
N LEU A 148 -3.01 38.11 8.86
CA LEU A 148 -2.02 37.28 8.16
C LEU A 148 -1.37 36.27 9.11
N ALA A 149 -1.10 36.67 10.35
CA ALA A 149 -0.56 35.78 11.37
C ALA A 149 -1.53 34.64 11.74
N THR A 150 -2.84 34.91 11.83
CA THR A 150 -3.85 33.85 12.07
C THR A 150 -3.86 32.85 10.92
N LEU A 151 -3.84 33.32 9.66
CA LEU A 151 -3.80 32.44 8.48
C LEU A 151 -2.53 31.59 8.46
N PHE A 152 -1.38 32.17 8.83
CA PHE A 152 -0.11 31.44 8.91
C PHE A 152 -0.15 30.36 10.01
N VAL A 153 -0.67 30.67 11.20
CA VAL A 153 -0.84 29.69 12.28
C VAL A 153 -1.78 28.55 11.86
N LEU A 154 -2.87 28.85 11.14
CA LEU A 154 -3.78 27.84 10.62
C LEU A 154 -3.17 26.96 9.53
N TRP A 155 -2.14 27.44 8.83
CA TRP A 155 -1.38 26.67 7.86
C TRP A 155 -0.38 25.71 8.53
N THR A 156 0.05 25.99 9.76
CA THR A 156 0.94 25.09 10.50
C THR A 156 0.22 23.84 11.04
N PRO A 157 0.89 22.68 11.10
CA PRO A 157 0.36 21.49 11.75
C PRO A 157 0.14 21.72 13.26
N GLN A 158 -0.68 20.88 13.90
CA GLN A 158 -0.98 20.95 15.34
C GLN A 158 0.32 20.83 16.17
N TRP A 159 0.52 21.73 17.14
CA TRP A 159 1.79 21.82 17.88
C TRP A 159 1.89 20.84 19.06
N GLY A 160 0.77 20.31 19.56
CA GLY A 160 0.77 19.21 20.54
C GLY A 160 1.51 19.50 21.85
N MET A 161 1.61 20.77 22.29
CA MET A 161 2.49 21.17 23.39
C MET A 161 2.02 20.77 24.80
N PHE A 162 0.79 20.28 24.97
CA PHE A 162 0.25 19.80 26.25
C PHE A 162 0.21 18.27 26.34
N GLN A 163 1.33 17.62 26.06
CA GLN A 163 1.47 16.18 26.26
C GLN A 163 2.00 15.90 27.68
N GLY A 164 1.09 15.48 28.57
CA GLY A 164 1.36 14.26 29.33
C GLY A 164 1.11 13.10 28.37
N GLU A 165 1.96 12.07 28.37
CA GLU A 165 1.84 10.87 27.55
C GLU A 165 0.40 10.31 27.57
N ASP A 166 -0.43 10.53 26.53
CA ASP A 166 -1.71 9.79 26.40
C ASP A 166 -2.24 9.70 24.95
N LYS A 167 -1.89 8.56 24.32
CA LYS A 167 -2.78 7.48 23.80
C LYS A 167 -4.07 7.75 23.01
N SER A 168 -4.57 8.96 22.75
CA SER A 168 -5.89 9.09 22.09
C SER A 168 -5.86 9.07 20.55
N GLY A 169 -4.89 9.70 19.90
CA GLY A 169 -4.76 9.68 18.43
C GLY A 169 -4.29 8.33 17.86
N MET A 170 -3.52 7.58 18.66
CA MET A 170 -3.10 6.22 18.33
C MET A 170 -4.26 5.22 18.45
N GLN A 171 -5.20 5.43 19.37
CA GLN A 171 -6.27 4.45 19.66
C GLN A 171 -7.29 4.31 18.53
N ALA A 172 -7.57 5.37 17.76
CA ALA A 172 -8.47 5.32 16.60
C ALA A 172 -7.85 4.60 15.39
N LEU A 173 -6.55 4.80 15.15
CA LEU A 173 -5.79 4.06 14.12
C LEU A 173 -5.54 2.61 14.53
N ILE A 174 -5.29 2.35 15.82
CA ILE A 174 -5.19 1.00 16.38
C ILE A 174 -6.50 0.23 16.22
N SER A 175 -7.66 0.85 16.44
CA SER A 175 -8.95 0.18 16.26
C SER A 175 -9.24 -0.17 14.80
N SER A 176 -8.92 0.71 13.84
CA SER A 176 -9.12 0.41 12.42
C SER A 176 -8.16 -0.66 11.91
N ASP A 177 -6.89 -0.63 12.34
CA ASP A 177 -5.91 -1.65 11.97
C ASP A 177 -6.31 -3.01 12.54
N ARG A 178 -6.86 -3.03 13.75
CA ARG A 178 -7.34 -4.26 14.38
C ARG A 178 -8.58 -4.84 13.70
N GLU A 179 -9.56 -4.02 13.34
CA GLU A 179 -10.75 -4.46 12.61
C GLU A 179 -10.37 -5.06 11.24
N ASN A 180 -9.39 -4.47 10.53
CA ASN A 180 -8.87 -5.02 9.28
C ASN A 180 -8.15 -6.37 9.47
N ILE A 181 -7.43 -6.54 10.58
CA ILE A 181 -6.75 -7.79 10.93
C ILE A 181 -7.78 -8.88 11.27
N GLU A 182 -8.77 -8.56 12.11
CA GLU A 182 -9.86 -9.47 12.49
C GLU A 182 -10.68 -9.88 11.25
N ALA A 183 -11.05 -8.93 10.37
CA ALA A 183 -11.75 -9.23 9.13
C ALA A 183 -10.95 -10.14 8.18
N SER A 184 -9.61 -9.94 8.10
CA SER A 184 -8.74 -10.80 7.29
C SER A 184 -8.67 -12.21 7.85
N ILE A 185 -8.60 -12.37 9.18
CA ILE A 185 -8.65 -13.66 9.86
C ILE A 185 -10.01 -14.34 9.64
N ASP A 186 -11.11 -13.62 9.86
CA ASP A 186 -12.46 -14.15 9.72
C ASP A 186 -12.73 -14.62 8.29
N SER A 187 -12.24 -13.89 7.28
CA SER A 187 -12.38 -14.31 5.87
C SER A 187 -11.68 -15.64 5.56
N VAL A 188 -10.55 -15.91 6.23
CA VAL A 188 -9.80 -17.16 6.09
C VAL A 188 -10.49 -18.28 6.88
N LEU A 189 -10.96 -17.98 8.10
CA LEU A 189 -11.72 -18.93 8.93
C LEU A 189 -13.02 -19.36 8.25
N GLU A 190 -13.77 -18.44 7.64
CA GLU A 190 -15.01 -18.73 6.94
C GLU A 190 -14.75 -19.67 5.75
N GLN A 191 -13.76 -19.34 4.91
CA GLN A 191 -13.44 -20.18 3.74
C GLN A 191 -12.93 -21.58 4.11
N LEU A 192 -12.28 -21.73 5.26
CA LEU A 192 -11.71 -23.00 5.72
C LEU A 192 -12.66 -23.84 6.57
N GLN A 193 -13.52 -23.22 7.39
CA GLN A 193 -14.48 -23.95 8.24
C GLN A 193 -15.62 -24.59 7.46
N TYR A 194 -15.92 -24.11 6.26
CA TYR A 194 -16.94 -24.73 5.41
C TYR A 194 -16.52 -26.08 4.81
N ASP A 195 -15.23 -26.43 4.86
CA ASP A 195 -14.69 -27.69 4.33
C ASP A 195 -14.27 -28.65 5.46
N GLU A 196 -15.12 -29.62 5.79
CA GLU A 196 -14.95 -30.61 6.88
C GLU A 196 -13.60 -31.36 6.82
N GLU A 197 -13.15 -31.69 5.61
CA GLU A 197 -11.89 -32.43 5.37
C GLU A 197 -10.63 -31.57 5.57
N LEU A 198 -10.70 -30.26 5.28
CA LEU A 198 -9.59 -29.34 5.56
C LEU A 198 -9.60 -28.89 7.02
N SER A 199 -10.78 -28.69 7.61
CA SER A 199 -10.89 -28.23 8.99
C SER A 199 -10.36 -29.25 10.00
N GLU A 200 -10.53 -30.55 9.74
CA GLU A 200 -9.93 -31.61 10.56
C GLU A 200 -8.40 -31.64 10.41
N ALA A 201 -7.89 -31.49 9.18
CA ALA A 201 -6.45 -31.54 8.90
C ALA A 201 -5.65 -30.33 9.42
N LEU A 202 -6.33 -29.19 9.62
CA LEU A 202 -5.75 -27.91 10.05
C LEU A 202 -6.36 -27.42 11.37
N GLU A 203 -6.99 -28.30 12.16
CA GLU A 203 -7.76 -27.95 13.35
C GLU A 203 -6.94 -27.13 14.37
N GLU A 204 -5.68 -27.52 14.60
CA GLU A 204 -4.77 -26.85 15.52
C GLU A 204 -4.47 -25.41 15.05
N GLU A 205 -4.12 -25.24 13.78
CA GLU A 205 -3.82 -23.92 13.20
C GLU A 205 -5.05 -23.01 13.10
N LEU A 206 -6.23 -23.58 12.82
CA LEU A 206 -7.51 -22.87 12.79
C LEU A 206 -7.93 -22.38 14.18
N ASN A 207 -7.75 -23.21 15.21
CA ASN A 207 -8.10 -22.86 16.59
C ASN A 207 -7.12 -21.84 17.18
N ASP A 208 -5.85 -21.92 16.79
CA ASP A 208 -4.85 -20.90 17.12
C ASP A 208 -5.18 -19.55 16.47
N LEU A 209 -5.58 -19.52 15.20
CA LEU A 209 -5.99 -18.30 14.51
C LEU A 209 -7.25 -17.67 15.13
N SER A 210 -8.25 -18.48 15.48
CA SER A 210 -9.49 -17.98 16.10
C SER A 210 -9.22 -17.46 17.52
N SER A 211 -8.34 -18.10 18.28
CA SER A 211 -7.93 -17.63 19.60
C SER A 211 -7.17 -16.31 19.54
N LEU A 212 -6.41 -16.06 18.47
CA LEU A 212 -5.74 -14.78 18.20
C LEU A 212 -6.75 -13.66 17.95
N ALA A 213 -7.79 -13.92 17.15
CA ALA A 213 -8.90 -12.98 16.92
C ALA A 213 -9.68 -12.66 18.21
N ALA A 214 -9.92 -13.66 19.06
CA ALA A 214 -10.65 -13.48 20.32
C ALA A 214 -9.85 -12.73 21.41
N ASN A 215 -8.51 -12.74 21.35
CA ASN A 215 -7.65 -12.18 22.39
C ASN A 215 -7.47 -10.66 22.28
N SER A 216 -8.42 -9.92 22.86
CA SER A 216 -8.54 -8.47 22.74
C SER A 216 -7.53 -7.59 23.47
N LYS A 217 -6.56 -8.18 24.16
CA LYS A 217 -5.56 -7.46 24.98
C LYS A 217 -4.18 -7.35 24.32
N THR A 218 -4.01 -7.93 23.13
CA THR A 218 -2.74 -7.95 22.42
C THR A 218 -2.54 -6.65 21.63
N ASP A 219 -1.31 -6.13 21.63
CA ASP A 219 -0.89 -5.02 20.76
C ASP A 219 -1.19 -5.37 19.28
N PRO A 220 -1.85 -4.49 18.49
CA PRO A 220 -2.23 -4.77 17.09
C PRO A 220 -1.06 -5.20 16.20
N GLU A 221 0.13 -4.63 16.39
CA GLU A 221 1.33 -5.02 15.64
C GLU A 221 1.77 -6.44 16.00
N LYS A 222 1.64 -6.85 17.26
CA LYS A 222 1.91 -8.23 17.69
C LYS A 222 0.86 -9.19 17.16
N MET A 223 -0.42 -8.84 17.24
CA MET A 223 -1.53 -9.63 16.66
C MET A 223 -1.35 -9.84 15.16
N ARG A 224 -0.98 -8.79 14.42
CA ARG A 224 -0.67 -8.87 12.98
C ARG A 224 0.49 -9.81 12.69
N ARG A 225 1.59 -9.71 13.44
CA ARG A 225 2.76 -10.59 13.26
C ARG A 225 2.44 -12.04 13.57
N ASP A 226 1.72 -12.29 14.66
CA ASP A 226 1.32 -13.63 15.07
C ASP A 226 0.33 -14.25 14.07
N ALA A 227 -0.64 -13.47 13.58
CA ALA A 227 -1.57 -13.90 12.53
C ALA A 227 -0.85 -14.17 11.19
N LEU A 228 0.06 -13.30 10.75
CA LEU A 228 0.88 -13.52 9.55
C LEU A 228 1.73 -14.79 9.67
N ARG A 229 2.33 -15.02 10.85
CA ARG A 229 3.11 -16.24 11.12
C ARG A 229 2.22 -17.48 11.03
N LYS A 230 1.07 -17.47 11.68
CA LYS A 230 0.13 -18.61 11.65
C LYS A 230 -0.45 -18.87 10.27
N MET A 231 -0.77 -17.82 9.51
CA MET A 231 -1.17 -17.95 8.10
C MET A 231 -0.02 -18.51 7.24
N THR A 232 1.23 -18.15 7.52
CA THR A 232 2.40 -18.72 6.83
C THR A 232 2.62 -20.20 7.19
N ASP A 233 2.48 -20.56 8.46
CA ASP A 233 2.56 -21.95 8.92
C ASP A 233 1.44 -22.79 8.27
N MET A 234 0.23 -22.24 8.18
CA MET A 234 -0.92 -22.85 7.50
C MET A 234 -0.67 -23.01 5.99
N GLN A 235 -0.13 -21.99 5.32
CA GLN A 235 0.28 -22.08 3.91
C GLN A 235 1.32 -23.17 3.70
N LYS A 236 2.29 -23.29 4.61
CA LYS A 236 3.31 -24.33 4.55
C LYS A 236 2.69 -25.72 4.74
N ARG A 237 1.71 -25.85 5.64
CA ARG A 237 0.99 -27.10 5.86
C ARG A 237 0.14 -27.51 4.64
N LEU A 238 -0.59 -26.56 4.06
CA LEU A 238 -1.32 -26.74 2.81
C LEU A 238 -0.36 -27.11 1.66
N GLU A 239 0.80 -26.46 1.59
CA GLU A 239 1.84 -26.80 0.60
C GLU A 239 2.39 -28.21 0.81
N GLU A 240 2.66 -28.62 2.04
CA GLU A 240 3.10 -29.98 2.37
C GLU A 240 2.05 -31.02 1.97
N MET A 241 0.76 -30.72 2.12
CA MET A 241 -0.33 -31.59 1.65
C MET A 241 -0.44 -31.59 0.11
N LEU A 242 -0.30 -30.43 -0.53
CA LEU A 242 -0.29 -30.28 -1.99
C LEU A 242 0.95 -30.91 -2.65
N GLN A 243 2.06 -31.03 -1.93
CA GLN A 243 3.28 -31.71 -2.36
C GLN A 243 3.38 -33.15 -1.82
N GLY A 244 2.36 -33.61 -1.09
CA GLY A 244 2.31 -34.95 -0.51
C GLY A 244 2.24 -36.05 -1.58
N GLU A 245 2.43 -37.30 -1.12
CA GLU A 245 2.44 -38.51 -1.95
C GLU A 245 1.21 -38.60 -2.87
N ASP A 246 0.02 -38.29 -2.34
CA ASP A 246 -1.26 -38.39 -3.04
C ASP A 246 -1.41 -37.35 -4.16
N SER A 247 -1.04 -36.09 -3.91
CA SER A 247 -1.10 -35.04 -4.94
C SER A 247 -0.10 -35.29 -6.07
N LEU A 248 1.11 -35.73 -5.75
CA LEU A 248 2.10 -36.14 -6.76
C LEU A 248 1.61 -37.34 -7.57
N ALA A 249 0.91 -38.29 -6.94
CA ALA A 249 0.28 -39.41 -7.64
C ALA A 249 -0.79 -38.93 -8.62
N PHE A 250 -1.63 -37.99 -8.21
CA PHE A 250 -2.66 -37.39 -9.06
C PHE A 250 -2.08 -36.64 -10.26
N GLU A 251 -1.06 -35.82 -10.05
CA GLU A 251 -0.38 -35.11 -11.14
C GLU A 251 0.23 -36.06 -12.16
N GLU A 252 0.88 -37.12 -11.69
CA GLU A 252 1.46 -38.13 -12.58
C GLU A 252 0.37 -38.91 -13.33
N ILE A 253 -0.79 -39.16 -12.71
CA ILE A 253 -1.96 -39.72 -13.41
C ILE A 253 -2.43 -38.76 -14.50
N LEU A 254 -2.68 -37.49 -14.19
CA LEU A 254 -3.12 -36.49 -15.17
C LEU A 254 -2.14 -36.38 -16.34
N ARG A 255 -0.84 -36.35 -16.05
CA ARG A 255 0.22 -36.31 -17.06
C ARG A 255 0.16 -37.52 -18.00
N ARG A 256 -0.09 -38.72 -17.45
CA ARG A 256 -0.30 -39.94 -18.25
C ARG A 256 -1.56 -39.85 -19.09
N LEU A 257 -2.67 -39.39 -18.51
CA LEU A 257 -3.96 -39.25 -19.20
C LEU A 257 -3.90 -38.25 -20.36
N GLN A 258 -3.07 -37.21 -20.27
CA GLN A 258 -2.85 -36.28 -21.38
C GLN A 258 -2.24 -36.95 -22.63
N GLY A 259 -1.53 -38.07 -22.44
CA GLY A 259 -0.98 -38.92 -23.49
C GLY A 259 -1.99 -39.80 -24.21
N LEU A 260 -3.26 -39.82 -23.78
CA LEU A 260 -4.34 -40.53 -24.48
C LEU A 260 -4.60 -39.93 -25.87
N LYS A 261 -4.78 -40.81 -26.87
CA LYS A 261 -5.13 -40.43 -28.23
C LYS A 261 -6.65 -40.30 -28.34
N LEU A 262 -7.09 -39.14 -28.79
CA LEU A 262 -8.50 -38.88 -29.10
C LEU A 262 -8.89 -39.63 -30.39
N PRO A 263 -9.92 -40.50 -30.36
CA PRO A 263 -10.46 -41.08 -31.58
C PRO A 263 -11.12 -39.99 -32.44
N LYS A 264 -11.11 -40.14 -33.77
CA LYS A 264 -11.67 -39.13 -34.69
C LYS A 264 -13.20 -39.05 -34.64
N THR A 265 -13.85 -40.17 -34.31
CA THR A 265 -15.30 -40.34 -34.14
C THR A 265 -15.51 -41.56 -33.23
N GLY A 266 -16.43 -41.48 -32.27
CA GLY A 266 -16.78 -42.62 -31.41
C GLY A 266 -17.42 -42.20 -30.08
N ASP A 267 -18.23 -43.11 -29.52
CA ASP A 267 -18.96 -42.91 -28.26
C ASP A 267 -18.03 -42.74 -27.04
N THR A 268 -16.78 -43.21 -27.14
CA THR A 268 -15.75 -43.06 -26.11
C THR A 268 -15.06 -41.70 -26.09
N LEU A 269 -15.26 -40.85 -27.11
CA LEU A 269 -14.65 -39.53 -27.24
C LEU A 269 -14.90 -38.58 -26.05
N PRO A 270 -16.15 -38.36 -25.57
CA PRO A 270 -16.42 -37.42 -24.47
C PRO A 270 -15.73 -37.86 -23.17
N MET A 271 -15.62 -39.17 -22.94
CA MET A 271 -14.90 -39.72 -21.79
C MET A 271 -13.39 -39.46 -21.89
N ILE A 272 -12.76 -39.77 -23.03
CA ILE A 272 -11.31 -39.55 -23.23
C ILE A 272 -10.98 -38.06 -23.16
N ALA A 273 -11.84 -37.20 -23.72
CA ALA A 273 -11.70 -35.76 -23.62
C ALA A 273 -11.80 -35.28 -22.16
N ALA A 274 -12.76 -35.80 -21.38
CA ALA A 274 -12.89 -35.47 -19.96
C ALA A 274 -11.66 -35.91 -19.16
N MET A 275 -11.15 -37.13 -19.38
CA MET A 275 -9.94 -37.63 -18.70
C MET A 275 -8.70 -36.81 -19.06
N LYS A 276 -8.52 -36.46 -20.33
CA LYS A 276 -7.39 -35.66 -20.81
C LYS A 276 -7.42 -34.22 -20.28
N ASN A 277 -8.62 -33.66 -20.12
CA ASN A 277 -8.83 -32.34 -19.54
C ASN A 277 -8.83 -32.35 -18.01
N GLY A 278 -8.64 -33.51 -17.37
CA GLY A 278 -8.64 -33.66 -15.92
C GLY A 278 -10.02 -33.45 -15.29
N ASN A 279 -11.13 -33.64 -16.01
CA ASN A 279 -12.48 -33.57 -15.45
C ASN A 279 -12.98 -34.97 -15.09
N MET A 280 -12.66 -35.43 -13.86
CA MET A 280 -12.97 -36.80 -13.42
C MET A 280 -14.46 -37.06 -13.26
N SER A 281 -15.23 -36.04 -12.82
CA SER A 281 -16.69 -36.13 -12.69
C SER A 281 -17.38 -36.40 -14.03
N LYS A 282 -16.98 -35.68 -15.09
CA LYS A 282 -17.48 -35.94 -16.46
C LYS A 282 -17.01 -37.29 -16.97
N ALA A 283 -15.74 -37.65 -16.73
CA ALA A 283 -15.21 -38.94 -17.15
C ALA A 283 -15.99 -40.11 -16.50
N LYS A 284 -16.33 -40.01 -15.21
CA LYS A 284 -17.16 -40.98 -14.48
C LYS A 284 -18.55 -41.11 -15.11
N LYS A 285 -19.25 -39.99 -15.30
CA LYS A 285 -20.61 -39.99 -15.90
C LYS A 285 -20.63 -40.56 -17.31
N GLU A 286 -19.66 -40.19 -18.15
CA GLU A 286 -19.57 -40.73 -19.51
C GLU A 286 -19.20 -42.21 -19.50
N PHE A 287 -18.36 -42.66 -18.56
CA PHE A 287 -18.06 -44.09 -18.37
C PHE A 287 -19.28 -44.89 -17.91
N GLU A 288 -20.05 -44.38 -16.95
CA GLU A 288 -21.31 -45.00 -16.48
C GLU A 288 -22.34 -45.10 -17.61
N LYS A 289 -22.50 -44.04 -18.43
CA LYS A 289 -23.36 -44.09 -19.63
C LYS A 289 -22.90 -45.13 -20.64
N LEU A 290 -21.59 -45.28 -20.83
CA LEU A 290 -21.03 -46.28 -21.73
C LEU A 290 -21.27 -47.69 -21.19
N GLN A 291 -21.16 -47.89 -19.88
CA GLN A 291 -21.48 -49.14 -19.23
C GLN A 291 -22.97 -49.48 -19.36
N GLU A 292 -23.87 -48.53 -19.08
CA GLU A 292 -25.31 -48.71 -19.24
C GLU A 292 -25.71 -49.02 -20.69
N LYS A 293 -25.10 -48.36 -21.67
CA LYS A 293 -25.26 -48.70 -23.09
C LYS A 293 -24.77 -50.10 -23.41
N MET A 294 -23.66 -50.53 -22.82
CA MET A 294 -23.11 -51.88 -23.02
C MET A 294 -23.96 -52.95 -22.36
N ASP A 295 -24.65 -52.64 -21.26
CA ASP A 295 -25.53 -53.54 -20.53
C ASP A 295 -26.96 -53.57 -21.09
N SER A 296 -27.42 -52.48 -21.73
CA SER A 296 -28.73 -52.44 -22.38
C SER A 296 -28.79 -53.37 -23.61
N GLU A 297 -29.96 -53.98 -23.83
CA GLU A 297 -30.23 -54.81 -25.02
C GLU A 297 -30.58 -53.95 -26.26
N GLU A 298 -30.55 -52.62 -26.15
CA GLU A 298 -31.02 -51.70 -27.18
C GLU A 298 -29.99 -51.43 -28.29
N LEU A 299 -28.72 -51.76 -28.09
CA LEU A 299 -27.70 -51.62 -29.14
C LEU A 299 -27.85 -52.68 -30.22
N SER A 300 -27.74 -52.27 -31.48
CA SER A 300 -27.52 -53.22 -32.58
C SER A 300 -26.22 -54.01 -32.35
N LYS A 301 -26.12 -55.23 -32.89
CA LYS A 301 -24.91 -56.06 -32.74
C LYS A 301 -23.68 -55.35 -33.29
N GLU A 302 -23.86 -54.58 -34.35
CA GLU A 302 -22.82 -53.80 -35.02
C GLU A 302 -22.31 -52.65 -34.14
N GLU A 303 -23.20 -51.91 -33.47
CA GLU A 303 -22.82 -50.81 -32.57
C GLU A 303 -22.12 -51.32 -31.31
N ARG A 304 -22.57 -52.46 -30.76
CA ARG A 304 -21.94 -53.10 -29.61
C ARG A 304 -20.52 -53.57 -29.96
N GLU A 305 -20.32 -54.16 -31.13
CA GLU A 305 -19.00 -54.62 -31.58
C GLU A 305 -18.02 -53.45 -31.82
N GLU A 306 -18.50 -52.33 -32.39
CA GLU A 306 -17.70 -51.11 -32.55
C GLU A 306 -17.31 -50.50 -31.20
N LEU A 307 -18.25 -50.44 -30.24
CA LEU A 307 -17.99 -49.94 -28.90
C LEU A 307 -17.00 -50.83 -28.13
N THR A 308 -17.14 -52.16 -28.22
CA THR A 308 -16.16 -53.13 -27.69
C THR A 308 -14.76 -52.87 -28.25
N LYS A 309 -14.61 -52.70 -29.57
CA LYS A 309 -13.31 -52.40 -30.20
C LYS A 309 -12.72 -51.08 -29.70
N GLN A 310 -13.54 -50.05 -29.52
CA GLN A 310 -13.09 -48.77 -28.99
C GLN A 310 -12.62 -48.87 -27.54
N LEU A 311 -13.35 -49.63 -26.69
CA LEU A 311 -12.98 -49.88 -25.29
C LEU A 311 -11.73 -50.76 -25.16
N GLU A 312 -11.55 -51.77 -26.02
CA GLU A 312 -10.33 -52.59 -26.08
C GLU A 312 -9.13 -51.75 -26.51
N ALA A 313 -9.27 -50.96 -27.58
CA ALA A 313 -8.21 -50.06 -28.05
C ALA A 313 -7.84 -49.01 -26.98
N LEU A 314 -8.82 -48.52 -26.22
CA LEU A 314 -8.57 -47.63 -25.09
C LEU A 314 -7.87 -48.36 -23.94
N GLY A 315 -8.28 -49.59 -23.62
CA GLY A 315 -7.61 -50.44 -22.64
C GLY A 315 -6.14 -50.70 -22.98
N GLU A 316 -5.82 -50.90 -24.26
CA GLU A 316 -4.44 -51.01 -24.73
C GLU A 316 -3.65 -49.69 -24.59
N GLN A 317 -4.30 -48.54 -24.81
CA GLN A 317 -3.67 -47.23 -24.57
C GLN A 317 -3.32 -47.05 -23.09
N PHE A 318 -4.22 -47.42 -22.19
CA PHE A 318 -3.97 -47.42 -20.76
C PHE A 318 -2.82 -48.37 -20.36
N GLU A 319 -2.72 -49.56 -20.96
CA GLU A 319 -1.59 -50.45 -20.73
C GLU A 319 -0.26 -49.90 -21.26
N LYS A 320 -0.28 -49.16 -22.39
CA LYS A 320 0.90 -48.44 -22.90
C LYS A 320 1.30 -47.30 -21.97
N LEU A 321 0.33 -46.53 -21.47
CA LEU A 321 0.57 -45.46 -20.49
C LEU A 321 1.00 -45.98 -19.13
N ALA A 322 0.60 -47.19 -18.73
CA ALA A 322 1.10 -47.84 -17.52
C ALA A 322 2.56 -48.31 -17.65
N LYS A 323 3.08 -48.43 -18.88
CA LYS A 323 4.46 -48.82 -19.18
C LYS A 323 5.37 -47.64 -19.51
N SER A 324 4.82 -46.43 -19.68
CA SER A 324 5.63 -45.24 -19.92
C SER A 324 6.21 -44.74 -18.59
N ASP A 325 7.49 -45.03 -18.38
CA ASP A 325 8.24 -44.64 -17.18
C ASP A 325 9.23 -43.50 -17.46
N GLU A 326 9.08 -42.79 -18.58
CA GLU A 326 10.01 -41.77 -19.08
C GLU A 326 10.27 -40.62 -18.09
N ALA A 327 9.23 -40.16 -17.39
CA ALA A 327 9.38 -39.09 -16.39
C ALA A 327 10.24 -39.52 -15.20
N LEU A 328 10.04 -40.74 -14.69
CA LEU A 328 10.90 -41.29 -13.64
C LEU A 328 12.29 -41.63 -14.14
N ALA A 329 12.41 -42.18 -15.35
CA ALA A 329 13.72 -42.44 -15.95
C ALA A 329 14.54 -41.14 -16.06
N SER A 330 13.88 -40.05 -16.46
CA SER A 330 14.49 -38.71 -16.50
C SER A 330 14.82 -38.19 -15.09
N ALA A 331 13.91 -38.31 -14.12
CA ALA A 331 14.13 -37.86 -12.75
C ALA A 331 15.25 -38.64 -12.04
N LEU A 332 15.32 -39.95 -12.23
CA LEU A 332 16.41 -40.81 -11.74
C LEU A 332 17.73 -40.45 -12.40
N SER A 333 17.75 -40.24 -13.73
CA SER A 333 18.96 -39.82 -14.45
C SER A 333 19.45 -38.44 -14.01
N ALA A 334 18.54 -37.49 -13.79
CA ALA A 334 18.85 -36.17 -13.26
C ALA A 334 19.40 -36.23 -11.82
N ALA A 335 18.97 -37.22 -11.04
CA ALA A 335 19.50 -37.53 -9.71
C ALA A 335 20.84 -38.31 -9.75
N GLY A 336 21.42 -38.54 -10.94
CA GLY A 336 22.65 -39.31 -11.11
C GLY A 336 22.48 -40.83 -10.94
N LEU A 337 21.25 -41.33 -10.91
CA LEU A 337 20.92 -42.75 -10.87
C LEU A 337 20.65 -43.29 -12.29
N ASN A 338 20.72 -44.61 -12.45
CA ASN A 338 20.44 -45.23 -13.75
C ASN A 338 18.94 -45.14 -14.09
N GLY A 339 18.57 -44.41 -15.14
CA GLY A 339 17.18 -44.29 -15.61
C GLY A 339 16.52 -45.63 -15.99
N ALA A 340 17.28 -46.68 -16.30
CA ALA A 340 16.74 -48.02 -16.53
C ALA A 340 16.07 -48.63 -15.29
N LEU A 341 16.41 -48.14 -14.10
CA LEU A 341 15.77 -48.54 -12.84
C LEU A 341 14.28 -48.16 -12.80
N ALA A 342 13.84 -47.20 -13.61
CA ALA A 342 12.43 -46.80 -13.67
C ALA A 342 11.48 -47.95 -14.06
N LYS A 343 11.99 -48.97 -14.75
CA LYS A 343 11.22 -50.18 -15.13
C LYS A 343 10.98 -51.14 -13.96
N ASN A 344 11.76 -51.03 -12.88
CA ASN A 344 11.68 -51.91 -11.72
C ASN A 344 11.64 -51.08 -10.43
N THR A 345 10.43 -50.92 -9.89
CA THR A 345 10.13 -50.10 -8.71
C THR A 345 10.93 -50.51 -7.48
N ASP A 346 11.12 -51.81 -7.25
CA ASP A 346 11.87 -52.31 -6.08
C ASP A 346 13.37 -52.06 -6.22
N ALA A 347 13.90 -52.20 -7.44
CA ALA A 347 15.30 -51.90 -7.73
C ALA A 347 15.57 -50.39 -7.62
N ALA A 348 14.66 -49.55 -8.13
CA ALA A 348 14.75 -48.10 -8.00
C ALA A 348 14.64 -47.66 -6.54
N MET A 349 13.73 -48.23 -5.74
CA MET A 349 13.63 -47.92 -4.31
C MET A 349 14.92 -48.27 -3.55
N LYS A 350 15.52 -49.43 -3.81
CA LYS A 350 16.80 -49.83 -3.21
C LYS A 350 17.94 -48.92 -3.67
N ALA A 351 17.98 -48.57 -4.95
CA ALA A 351 18.99 -47.66 -5.49
C ALA A 351 18.89 -46.27 -4.86
N ILE A 352 17.68 -45.71 -4.68
CA ILE A 352 17.47 -44.41 -4.03
C ILE A 352 17.90 -44.47 -2.56
N LYS A 353 17.55 -45.53 -1.82
CA LYS A 353 17.94 -45.69 -0.41
C LYS A 353 19.46 -45.79 -0.24
N ASN A 354 20.12 -46.56 -1.11
CA ASN A 354 21.55 -46.84 -1.05
C ASN A 354 22.41 -45.80 -1.78
N ALA A 355 21.82 -44.77 -2.37
CA ALA A 355 22.56 -43.70 -3.04
C ALA A 355 23.32 -42.85 -2.03
N GLU A 356 24.65 -42.91 -2.01
CA GLU A 356 25.49 -42.08 -1.14
C GLU A 356 25.59 -40.62 -1.64
N ASN A 357 25.34 -40.41 -2.93
CA ASN A 357 25.39 -39.11 -3.60
C ASN A 357 24.14 -38.25 -3.42
N LEU A 358 23.10 -38.75 -2.72
CA LEU A 358 21.84 -38.04 -2.51
C LEU A 358 21.67 -37.65 -1.03
N ASN A 359 21.26 -36.41 -0.79
CA ASN A 359 20.87 -35.95 0.55
C ASN A 359 19.52 -36.61 0.95
N ASP A 360 19.26 -36.74 2.26
CA ASP A 360 18.06 -37.38 2.80
C ASP A 360 16.75 -36.75 2.28
N ALA A 361 16.74 -35.42 2.11
CA ALA A 361 15.61 -34.71 1.51
C ALA A 361 15.37 -35.11 0.04
N GLN A 362 16.45 -35.29 -0.74
CA GLN A 362 16.37 -35.72 -2.14
C GLN A 362 15.94 -37.17 -2.24
N LYS A 363 16.43 -38.05 -1.35
CA LYS A 363 15.99 -39.45 -1.26
C LYS A 363 14.49 -39.53 -0.97
N LYS A 364 14.00 -38.76 0.01
CA LYS A 364 12.58 -38.74 0.37
C LYS A 364 11.71 -38.32 -0.82
N LYS A 365 12.07 -37.23 -1.50
CA LYS A 365 11.33 -36.73 -2.67
C LYS A 365 11.32 -37.74 -3.83
N LEU A 366 12.44 -38.42 -4.09
CA LEU A 366 12.51 -39.45 -5.13
C LEU A 366 11.71 -40.70 -4.76
N LEU A 367 11.67 -41.07 -3.48
CA LEU A 367 10.84 -42.17 -3.00
C LEU A 367 9.35 -41.83 -3.12
N GLU A 368 8.94 -40.61 -2.79
CA GLU A 368 7.57 -40.13 -2.97
C GLU A 368 7.17 -40.12 -4.45
N LEU A 369 8.04 -39.61 -5.33
CA LEU A 369 7.78 -39.62 -6.78
C LEU A 369 7.69 -41.05 -7.35
N LEU A 370 8.53 -41.97 -6.88
CA LEU A 370 8.47 -43.38 -7.26
C LEU A 370 7.17 -44.05 -6.82
N LYS A 371 6.72 -43.77 -5.59
CA LYS A 371 5.44 -44.28 -5.10
C LYS A 371 4.27 -43.69 -5.89
N ALA A 372 4.25 -42.37 -6.07
CA ALA A 372 3.26 -41.67 -6.89
C ALA A 372 3.12 -42.29 -8.28
N GLN A 373 4.23 -42.62 -8.92
CA GLN A 373 4.23 -43.31 -10.20
C GLN A 373 3.71 -44.74 -10.12
N GLN A 374 4.01 -45.48 -9.05
CA GLN A 374 3.47 -46.82 -8.84
C GLN A 374 1.94 -46.77 -8.69
N THR A 375 1.41 -45.80 -7.95
CA THR A 375 -0.02 -45.55 -7.83
C THR A 375 -0.62 -45.20 -9.18
N ALA A 376 0.02 -44.30 -9.94
CA ALA A 376 -0.41 -43.91 -11.28
C ALA A 376 -0.43 -45.11 -12.25
N LYS A 377 0.59 -45.95 -12.21
CA LYS A 377 0.69 -47.19 -13.00
C LYS A 377 -0.41 -48.17 -12.65
N LYS A 378 -0.69 -48.37 -11.35
CA LYS A 378 -1.78 -49.24 -10.88
C LYS A 378 -3.13 -48.70 -11.34
N ASN A 379 -3.35 -47.39 -11.29
CA ASN A 379 -4.59 -46.76 -11.74
C ASN A 379 -4.78 -46.90 -13.25
N CYS A 380 -3.74 -46.64 -14.06
CA CYS A 380 -3.81 -46.92 -15.50
C CYS A 380 -4.07 -48.39 -15.81
N GLN A 381 -3.46 -49.33 -15.06
CA GLN A 381 -3.74 -50.77 -15.23
C GLN A 381 -5.18 -51.13 -14.86
N ASN A 382 -5.71 -50.58 -13.77
CA ASN A 382 -7.08 -50.81 -13.32
C ASN A 382 -8.09 -50.21 -14.31
N MET A 383 -7.85 -49.00 -14.82
CA MET A 383 -8.66 -48.38 -15.88
C MET A 383 -8.61 -49.20 -17.17
N GLY A 384 -7.43 -49.68 -17.57
CA GLY A 384 -7.28 -50.52 -18.76
C GLY A 384 -8.02 -51.85 -18.64
N LYS A 385 -7.96 -52.49 -17.46
CA LYS A 385 -8.73 -53.69 -17.14
C LYS A 385 -10.23 -53.42 -17.12
N GLY A 386 -10.66 -52.31 -16.52
CA GLY A 386 -12.06 -51.90 -16.47
C GLY A 386 -12.63 -51.66 -17.87
N CYS A 387 -11.87 -51.01 -18.76
CA CYS A 387 -12.26 -50.85 -20.17
C CYS A 387 -12.39 -52.21 -20.87
N LYS A 388 -11.44 -53.13 -20.70
CA LYS A 388 -11.50 -54.47 -21.30
C LYS A 388 -12.63 -55.33 -20.72
N GLN A 389 -12.92 -55.21 -19.44
CA GLN A 389 -14.02 -55.95 -18.79
C GLN A 389 -15.39 -55.41 -19.21
N CYS A 390 -15.52 -54.09 -19.33
CA CYS A 390 -16.71 -53.43 -19.88
C CYS A 390 -16.92 -53.85 -21.35
N ALA A 391 -15.85 -53.88 -22.15
CA ALA A 391 -15.89 -54.38 -23.53
C ALA A 391 -16.37 -55.83 -23.63
N GLY A 392 -16.07 -56.66 -22.63
CA GLY A 392 -16.47 -58.06 -22.52
C GLY A 392 -17.82 -58.31 -21.84
N GLY A 393 -18.62 -57.28 -21.55
CA GLY A 393 -19.96 -57.40 -20.98
C GLY A 393 -20.00 -57.97 -19.55
N LYS A 394 -18.94 -57.75 -18.76
CA LYS A 394 -18.91 -58.10 -17.33
C LYS A 394 -18.96 -56.81 -16.49
N ASP A 395 -19.42 -56.93 -15.24
CA ASP A 395 -19.46 -55.90 -14.17
C ASP A 395 -18.08 -55.27 -13.78
N GLY A 396 -17.12 -55.21 -14.70
CA GLY A 396 -15.82 -54.59 -14.50
C GLY A 396 -15.83 -53.06 -14.46
N GLY A 397 -16.99 -52.43 -14.65
CA GLY A 397 -17.14 -50.99 -14.51
C GLY A 397 -16.89 -50.50 -13.09
N SER A 398 -17.24 -51.28 -12.06
CA SER A 398 -17.12 -50.85 -10.66
C SER A 398 -15.68 -50.49 -10.24
N ALA A 399 -14.67 -51.19 -10.76
CA ALA A 399 -13.27 -50.93 -10.46
C ALA A 399 -12.76 -49.63 -11.11
N ALA A 400 -13.18 -49.32 -12.33
CA ALA A 400 -12.82 -48.08 -13.01
C ALA A 400 -13.56 -46.87 -12.42
N THR A 401 -14.84 -47.03 -12.10
CA THR A 401 -15.68 -46.01 -11.46
C THR A 401 -15.16 -45.67 -10.06
N SER A 402 -14.78 -46.66 -9.25
CA SER A 402 -14.21 -46.44 -7.92
C SER A 402 -12.88 -45.68 -7.97
N GLU A 403 -12.01 -45.97 -8.94
CA GLU A 403 -10.76 -45.20 -9.10
C GLU A 403 -11.02 -43.77 -9.61
N LEU A 404 -12.00 -43.58 -10.50
CA LEU A 404 -12.41 -42.24 -10.95
C LEU A 404 -12.98 -41.40 -9.81
N GLU A 405 -13.73 -42.02 -8.89
CA GLU A 405 -14.29 -41.35 -7.72
C GLU A 405 -13.22 -40.92 -6.72
N LYS A 406 -12.22 -41.77 -6.45
CA LYS A 406 -11.05 -41.37 -5.65
C LYS A 406 -10.30 -40.20 -6.28
N MET A 407 -10.13 -40.22 -7.60
CA MET A 407 -9.47 -39.13 -8.33
C MET A 407 -10.30 -37.84 -8.33
N GLU A 408 -11.63 -37.93 -8.37
CA GLU A 408 -12.53 -36.78 -8.23
C GLU A 408 -12.44 -36.16 -6.83
N ALA A 409 -12.46 -36.99 -5.78
CA ALA A 409 -12.27 -36.52 -4.40
C ALA A 409 -10.90 -35.83 -4.23
N MET A 410 -9.84 -36.45 -4.74
CA MET A 410 -8.49 -35.90 -4.70
C MET A 410 -8.34 -34.60 -5.49
N GLN A 411 -8.99 -34.49 -6.65
CA GLN A 411 -9.05 -33.26 -7.43
C GLN A 411 -9.77 -32.14 -6.67
N ALA A 412 -10.90 -32.46 -6.05
CA ALA A 412 -11.66 -31.53 -5.25
C ALA A 412 -10.85 -31.04 -4.05
N PHE A 413 -10.20 -31.95 -3.33
CA PHE A 413 -9.29 -31.62 -2.23
C PHE A 413 -8.16 -30.70 -2.69
N LYS A 414 -7.45 -31.05 -3.78
CA LYS A 414 -6.35 -30.22 -4.30
C LYS A 414 -6.82 -28.81 -4.66
N THR A 415 -7.94 -28.70 -5.39
CA THR A 415 -8.49 -27.41 -5.80
C THR A 415 -8.89 -26.57 -4.58
N LYS A 416 -9.51 -27.19 -3.57
CA LYS A 416 -9.86 -26.54 -2.31
C LYS A 416 -8.62 -26.10 -1.52
N ALA A 417 -7.61 -26.96 -1.41
CA ALA A 417 -6.35 -26.64 -0.74
C ALA A 417 -5.57 -25.51 -1.45
N GLU A 418 -5.59 -25.45 -2.79
CA GLU A 418 -5.02 -24.34 -3.56
C GLU A 418 -5.80 -23.03 -3.34
N MET A 419 -7.13 -23.08 -3.32
CA MET A 419 -7.98 -21.91 -3.01
C MET A 419 -7.72 -21.42 -1.58
N ALA A 420 -7.67 -22.31 -0.60
CA ALA A 420 -7.33 -22.00 0.78
C ALA A 420 -5.94 -21.36 0.91
N LYS A 421 -4.93 -21.91 0.23
CA LYS A 421 -3.58 -21.34 0.20
C LYS A 421 -3.58 -19.93 -0.38
N SER A 422 -4.32 -19.72 -1.48
CA SER A 422 -4.49 -18.40 -2.12
C SER A 422 -5.22 -17.42 -1.20
N ALA A 423 -6.22 -17.88 -0.45
CA ALA A 423 -6.94 -17.07 0.53
C ALA A 423 -6.00 -16.60 1.65
N CYS A 424 -5.21 -17.51 2.24
CA CYS A 424 -4.18 -17.16 3.22
C CYS A 424 -3.14 -16.19 2.66
N GLN A 425 -2.79 -16.32 1.37
CA GLN A 425 -1.85 -15.41 0.70
C GLN A 425 -2.43 -14.01 0.51
N THR A 426 -3.70 -13.94 0.13
CA THR A 426 -4.41 -12.68 -0.10
C THR A 426 -4.66 -11.96 1.22
N ALA A 427 -5.10 -12.67 2.26
CA ALA A 427 -5.24 -12.14 3.61
C ALA A 427 -3.89 -11.66 4.16
N GLY A 428 -2.83 -12.46 4.02
CA GLY A 428 -1.48 -12.07 4.42
C GLY A 428 -0.94 -10.85 3.68
N ALA A 429 -1.23 -10.72 2.37
CA ALA A 429 -0.86 -9.54 1.59
C ALA A 429 -1.64 -8.29 2.00
N GLY A 430 -2.95 -8.42 2.26
CA GLY A 430 -3.81 -7.34 2.76
C GLY A 430 -3.36 -6.85 4.14
N MET A 431 -2.90 -7.78 4.99
CA MET A 431 -2.29 -7.44 6.25
C MET A 431 -0.93 -6.78 6.05
N CYS A 432 -0.03 -7.30 5.20
CA CYS A 432 1.31 -6.73 4.96
C CYS A 432 1.31 -5.34 4.32
N ASN A 433 0.35 -5.05 3.43
CA ASN A 433 0.13 -3.73 2.89
C ASN A 433 -0.49 -2.84 3.97
N LYS A 434 0.38 -2.18 4.75
CA LYS A 434 -0.07 -1.00 5.49
C LYS A 434 -0.77 -0.07 4.49
N PRO A 435 -1.93 0.52 4.81
CA PRO A 435 -2.23 1.87 4.35
C PRO A 435 -1.16 2.76 4.96
N GLY A 436 0.03 2.73 4.38
CA GLY A 436 1.14 3.56 4.79
C GLY A 436 0.75 4.99 4.47
N SER A 437 0.68 5.83 5.50
CA SER A 437 1.54 6.99 5.75
C SER A 437 2.65 7.32 4.71
N GLY A 438 2.36 7.20 3.42
CA GLY A 438 3.04 7.87 2.34
C GLY A 438 2.20 9.08 1.94
N LEU A 439 2.70 10.29 2.19
CA LEU A 439 2.18 11.50 1.54
C LEU A 439 2.46 11.40 0.04
N THR A 440 1.65 10.66 -0.70
CA THR A 440 1.30 10.79 -2.13
C THR A 440 0.66 9.48 -2.59
N GLY A 441 -0.67 9.41 -2.62
CA GLY A 441 -1.37 8.26 -3.18
C GLY A 441 -2.70 8.00 -2.50
N GLY A 442 -3.69 8.85 -2.74
CA GLY A 442 -5.07 8.50 -2.45
C GLY A 442 -5.49 7.27 -3.28
N GLN A 443 -6.35 6.44 -2.70
CA GLN A 443 -7.02 5.34 -3.39
C GLN A 443 -7.97 5.93 -4.44
N GLY A 444 -7.44 6.14 -5.65
CA GLY A 444 -8.23 6.52 -6.81
C GLY A 444 -8.70 5.28 -7.55
N GLU A 445 -10.00 5.09 -7.68
CA GLU A 445 -10.58 4.21 -8.70
C GLU A 445 -10.21 4.76 -10.09
N GLY A 446 -9.09 4.28 -10.63
CA GLY A 446 -8.67 4.56 -11.99
C GLY A 446 -9.47 3.72 -12.98
N ASN A 447 -10.50 4.32 -13.58
CA ASN A 447 -11.10 3.80 -14.81
C ASN A 447 -10.00 3.71 -15.89
N GLY A 448 -9.71 2.50 -16.35
CA GLY A 448 -8.69 2.22 -17.36
C GLY A 448 -8.95 3.00 -18.66
N GLY A 449 -8.19 4.07 -18.85
CA GLY A 449 -8.09 4.82 -20.10
C GLY A 449 -6.65 4.75 -20.60
N VAL A 450 -6.46 4.18 -21.80
CA VAL A 450 -5.14 4.11 -22.44
C VAL A 450 -4.87 5.46 -23.11
N ASN A 451 -3.99 6.27 -22.53
CA ASN A 451 -3.47 7.45 -23.22
C ASN A 451 -2.34 7.02 -24.16
N ALA A 452 -2.28 7.61 -25.35
CA ALA A 452 -1.20 7.39 -26.30
C ALA A 452 0.12 7.93 -25.73
N THR A 453 1.04 7.04 -25.37
CA THR A 453 2.40 7.37 -24.95
C THR A 453 3.23 7.75 -26.16
N LYS A 454 3.87 8.92 -26.09
CA LYS A 454 4.92 9.33 -27.01
C LYS A 454 6.25 9.06 -26.30
N GLU A 455 7.10 8.22 -26.89
CA GLU A 455 8.47 8.02 -26.37
C GLU A 455 9.18 9.37 -26.33
N THR A 456 9.68 9.72 -25.15
CA THR A 456 10.51 10.91 -24.93
C THR A 456 11.89 10.39 -24.52
N ASP A 457 12.93 10.88 -25.19
CA ASP A 457 14.32 10.50 -24.89
C ASP A 457 14.69 10.96 -23.48
N ALA A 458 14.67 10.02 -22.53
CA ALA A 458 15.17 10.23 -21.18
C ALA A 458 16.59 9.67 -21.07
N THR A 459 17.55 10.52 -20.73
CA THR A 459 18.91 10.11 -20.35
C THR A 459 18.99 10.05 -18.83
N LEU A 460 19.49 8.93 -18.29
CA LEU A 460 19.75 8.79 -16.86
C LEU A 460 21.00 9.59 -16.50
N VAL A 461 20.84 10.61 -15.66
CA VAL A 461 21.96 11.34 -15.02
C VAL A 461 22.03 10.87 -13.58
N GLY A 462 23.13 10.19 -13.23
CA GLY A 462 23.40 9.78 -11.85
C GLY A 462 23.87 10.98 -11.03
N GLU A 463 23.03 11.49 -10.14
CA GLU A 463 23.39 12.54 -9.19
C GLU A 463 23.30 11.99 -7.75
N ARG A 464 24.42 12.02 -7.01
CA ARG A 464 24.46 11.65 -5.58
C ARG A 464 24.54 12.91 -4.73
N THR A 465 23.59 13.08 -3.83
CA THR A 465 23.63 14.08 -2.77
C THR A 465 24.67 13.68 -1.72
N PRO A 466 25.52 14.60 -1.23
CA PRO A 466 26.48 14.29 -0.17
C PRO A 466 25.73 13.96 1.12
N VAL A 467 25.82 12.71 1.56
CA VAL A 467 25.28 12.25 2.85
C VAL A 467 26.46 11.88 3.74
N SER A 468 26.57 12.55 4.90
CA SER A 468 27.51 12.19 5.94
C SER A 468 27.05 10.91 6.63
N THR A 469 27.66 9.78 6.32
CA THR A 469 27.46 8.54 7.08
C THR A 469 28.11 8.66 8.45
N LEU A 470 27.31 8.62 9.51
CA LEU A 470 27.79 8.52 10.89
C LEU A 470 28.27 7.09 11.17
N GLU A 471 29.29 6.94 12.01
CA GLU A 471 29.84 5.63 12.39
C GLU A 471 28.78 4.77 13.09
N GLY A 472 28.39 3.66 12.45
CA GLY A 472 27.44 2.71 12.98
C GLY A 472 27.50 1.39 12.22
N THR A 473 27.08 0.31 12.87
CA THR A 473 27.06 -1.04 12.29
C THR A 473 26.23 -1.04 11.00
N ILE A 474 26.84 -1.47 9.90
CA ILE A 474 26.18 -1.54 8.58
C ILE A 474 25.05 -2.55 8.63
N ILE A 475 23.81 -2.08 8.54
CA ILE A 475 22.60 -2.91 8.69
C ILE A 475 22.21 -3.60 7.36
N ALA A 476 22.74 -3.15 6.21
CA ALA A 476 22.54 -3.80 4.91
C ALA A 476 23.67 -3.50 3.93
N LYS A 477 24.05 -4.50 3.11
CA LYS A 477 24.91 -4.33 1.93
C LYS A 477 24.12 -4.83 0.72
N GLN A 478 24.05 -4.02 -0.33
CA GLN A 478 23.45 -4.39 -1.62
C GLN A 478 24.52 -4.32 -2.70
N LEU A 479 24.69 -5.40 -3.45
CA LEU A 479 25.59 -5.44 -4.61
C LEU A 479 24.98 -4.58 -5.72
N PHE A 480 25.74 -3.60 -6.20
CA PHE A 480 25.41 -2.79 -7.36
C PHE A 480 26.34 -3.18 -8.51
N GLU A 481 25.77 -3.72 -9.59
CA GLU A 481 26.49 -4.00 -10.83
C GLU A 481 26.52 -2.73 -11.68
N GLY A 482 27.54 -1.91 -11.46
CA GLY A 482 27.77 -0.67 -12.19
C GLY A 482 29.07 -0.03 -11.73
N GLY A 483 30.08 -0.08 -12.59
CA GLY A 483 31.46 0.24 -12.27
C GLY A 483 31.69 1.70 -11.88
N LEU A 484 32.26 1.87 -10.69
CA LEU A 484 33.29 2.83 -10.23
C LEU A 484 33.13 2.97 -8.72
N LEU A 485 33.51 1.90 -8.02
CA LEU A 485 33.84 2.01 -6.61
C LEU A 485 35.17 2.76 -6.53
N THR A 486 35.19 3.97 -5.99
CA THR A 486 36.43 4.60 -5.54
C THR A 486 37.03 3.71 -4.45
N SER A 487 38.05 2.93 -4.83
CA SER A 487 38.71 1.85 -4.07
C SER A 487 39.48 2.33 -2.80
N GLY A 488 39.33 3.59 -2.40
CA GLY A 488 40.23 4.24 -1.43
C GLY A 488 39.82 4.19 0.04
N GLU A 489 38.52 4.34 0.37
CA GLU A 489 38.14 4.55 1.78
C GLU A 489 38.00 3.24 2.57
N SER A 490 37.39 2.21 1.97
CA SER A 490 37.18 0.92 2.65
C SER A 490 38.48 0.13 2.85
N THR A 491 39.49 0.31 1.97
CA THR A 491 40.79 -0.35 2.10
C THR A 491 41.64 0.26 3.21
N SER A 492 41.48 1.56 3.51
CA SER A 492 42.23 2.23 4.59
C SER A 492 41.88 1.69 5.99
N ALA A 493 40.58 1.52 6.28
CA ALA A 493 40.11 0.98 7.56
C ALA A 493 40.48 -0.50 7.76
N ILE A 494 40.42 -1.31 6.68
CA ILE A 494 40.83 -2.71 6.73
C ILE A 494 42.35 -2.80 6.90
N LYS A 495 43.13 -1.95 6.22
CA LYS A 495 44.58 -1.89 6.38
C LYS A 495 44.98 -1.50 7.80
N GLU A 496 44.29 -0.52 8.40
CA GLU A 496 44.57 -0.10 9.78
C GLU A 496 44.26 -1.21 10.79
N THR A 497 43.16 -1.94 10.62
CA THR A 497 42.83 -3.08 11.50
C THR A 497 43.80 -4.25 11.32
N VAL A 498 44.21 -4.57 10.08
CA VAL A 498 45.23 -5.61 9.82
C VAL A 498 46.59 -5.22 10.42
N LEU A 499 46.99 -3.94 10.31
CA LEU A 499 48.22 -3.44 10.92
C LEU A 499 48.17 -3.43 12.45
N ALA A 500 47.03 -3.09 13.04
CA ALA A 500 46.82 -3.16 14.49
C ALA A 500 46.92 -4.61 14.99
N GLN A 501 46.20 -5.54 14.36
CA GLN A 501 46.24 -6.97 14.72
C GLN A 501 47.63 -7.59 14.50
N ARG A 502 48.37 -7.13 13.48
CA ARG A 502 49.77 -7.54 13.29
C ARG A 502 50.65 -7.09 14.46
N ARG A 503 50.53 -5.83 14.91
CA ARG A 503 51.28 -5.33 16.07
C ARG A 503 50.94 -6.10 17.33
N ASP A 504 49.66 -6.37 17.57
CA ASP A 504 49.21 -7.17 18.71
C ASP A 504 49.77 -8.59 18.64
N SER A 505 49.79 -9.20 17.44
CA SER A 505 50.37 -10.54 17.24
C SER A 505 51.89 -10.56 17.41
N GLU A 506 52.61 -9.54 16.96
CA GLU A 506 54.07 -9.41 17.15
C GLU A 506 54.41 -9.18 18.62
N GLN A 507 53.57 -8.44 19.34
CA GLN A 507 53.71 -8.21 20.78
C GLN A 507 53.41 -9.49 21.57
N ALA A 508 52.33 -10.22 21.24
CA ALA A 508 52.02 -11.52 21.86
C ALA A 508 53.07 -12.62 21.56
N ILE A 509 53.75 -12.54 20.40
CA ILE A 509 54.91 -13.37 20.08
C ILE A 509 56.12 -12.99 20.93
N THR A 510 56.34 -11.68 21.15
CA THR A 510 57.47 -11.15 21.94
C THR A 510 57.31 -11.45 23.42
N ASP A 511 56.10 -11.37 23.94
CA ASP A 511 55.75 -11.63 25.34
C ASP A 511 55.57 -13.14 25.66
N GLU A 512 55.89 -14.02 24.69
CA GLU A 512 55.75 -15.49 24.74
C GLU A 512 54.35 -16.01 25.15
N GLU A 513 53.29 -15.20 25.03
CA GLU A 513 51.91 -15.64 25.31
C GLU A 513 51.41 -16.69 24.31
N VAL A 514 51.98 -16.72 23.10
CA VAL A 514 51.63 -17.69 22.05
C VAL A 514 52.66 -18.83 22.01
N PRO A 515 52.25 -20.12 21.96
CA PRO A 515 53.18 -21.22 21.81
C PRO A 515 54.01 -21.13 20.52
N ARG A 516 55.32 -21.39 20.61
CA ARG A 516 56.30 -21.23 19.50
C ARG A 516 55.89 -21.89 18.18
N ARG A 517 55.10 -22.97 18.21
CA ARG A 517 54.62 -23.67 17.01
C ARG A 517 53.72 -22.80 16.11
N TYR A 518 53.10 -21.74 16.65
CA TYR A 518 52.16 -20.90 15.92
C TYR A 518 52.75 -19.55 15.48
N HIS A 519 53.98 -19.23 15.90
CA HIS A 519 54.63 -17.95 15.57
C HIS A 519 54.80 -17.76 14.06
N ASP A 520 55.29 -18.79 13.37
CA ASP A 520 55.52 -18.72 11.92
C ASP A 520 54.21 -18.67 11.13
N LEU A 521 53.18 -19.40 11.59
CA LEU A 521 51.85 -19.38 10.98
C LEU A 521 51.20 -18.00 11.07
N LEU A 522 51.27 -17.36 12.25
CA LEU A 522 50.69 -16.04 12.48
C LEU A 522 51.41 -14.96 11.68
N ARG A 523 52.75 -14.99 11.63
CA ARG A 523 53.54 -14.08 10.78
C ARG A 523 53.18 -14.23 9.31
N HIS A 524 53.03 -15.46 8.83
CA HIS A 524 52.68 -15.71 7.45
C HIS A 524 51.26 -15.25 7.12
N TYR A 525 50.28 -15.56 7.97
CA TYR A 525 48.88 -15.19 7.78
C TYR A 525 48.67 -13.67 7.73
N PHE A 526 49.20 -12.93 8.72
CA PHE A 526 49.04 -11.48 8.76
C PHE A 526 49.90 -10.75 7.72
N GLY A 527 51.05 -11.33 7.33
CA GLY A 527 51.85 -10.82 6.22
C GLY A 527 51.12 -10.93 4.87
N GLN A 528 50.46 -12.06 4.62
CA GLN A 528 49.70 -12.27 3.39
C GLN A 528 48.47 -11.35 3.31
N LEU A 529 47.78 -11.12 4.43
CA LEU A 529 46.66 -10.18 4.51
C LEU A 529 47.07 -8.73 4.23
N GLU A 530 48.26 -8.31 4.67
CA GLU A 530 48.79 -6.99 4.34
C GLU A 530 49.10 -6.85 2.84
N GLU A 531 49.66 -7.89 2.22
CA GLU A 531 49.97 -7.87 0.79
C GLU A 531 48.70 -7.77 -0.07
N MET A 532 47.63 -8.49 0.30
CA MET A 532 46.33 -8.40 -0.36
C MET A 532 45.61 -7.06 -0.17
N THR A 533 45.96 -6.28 0.86
CA THR A 533 45.36 -4.97 1.13
C THR A 533 46.13 -3.80 0.52
N LYS A 534 47.26 -4.05 -0.17
CA LYS A 534 47.93 -3.03 -0.99
C LYS A 534 47.16 -2.84 -2.31
N PRO A 535 46.82 -1.60 -2.68
CA PRO A 535 46.19 -1.34 -3.97
C PRO A 535 47.14 -1.73 -5.11
N PHE A 536 46.63 -2.43 -6.13
CA PHE A 536 47.35 -2.67 -7.39
C PHE A 536 47.70 -1.30 -8.01
N GLN A 537 48.99 -0.95 -8.02
CA GLN A 537 49.48 0.14 -8.87
C GLN A 537 49.42 -0.36 -10.31
N ASN A 538 48.46 0.13 -11.08
CA ASN A 538 48.52 0.02 -12.52
C ASN A 538 49.59 1.00 -13.00
N ASP A 539 50.75 0.46 -13.39
CA ASP A 539 51.76 1.22 -14.11
C ASP A 539 51.14 1.83 -15.38
N GLU A 540 51.51 3.09 -15.62
CA GLU A 540 51.05 3.98 -16.68
C GLU A 540 51.11 3.32 -18.06
N PHE A 541 49.96 3.22 -18.74
CA PHE A 541 49.96 3.18 -20.20
C PHE A 541 50.16 4.61 -20.69
N GLU A 542 51.42 4.91 -21.00
CA GLU A 542 51.87 6.02 -21.83
C GLU A 542 50.98 6.16 -23.07
N SER A 543 50.43 7.36 -23.23
CA SER A 543 49.79 7.84 -24.45
C SER A 543 50.85 8.12 -25.51
N ASP A 544 50.85 7.36 -26.61
CA ASP A 544 51.55 7.73 -27.84
C ASP A 544 50.54 8.24 -28.89
N ASP A 545 50.97 9.31 -29.56
CA ASP A 545 50.35 10.02 -30.69
C ASP A 545 49.95 9.14 -31.90
#